data_AF-A0A6L3AR14-F1
#
_entry.id   AF-A0A6L3AR14-F1
#
_cell.length_a   1.000
_cell.length_b   1.000
_cell.length_c   1.000
_cell.angle_alpha   90.00
_cell.angle_beta   90.00
_cell.angle_gamma   90.00
#
_symmetry.space_group_name_H-M   'P 1'
#
loop_
_entity.id
_entity.type
_entity.pdbx_description
1 polymer ?
#
loop_
_entity_poly.entity_id
_entity_poly.type
_entity_poly.pdbx_seq_one_letter_code
_entity_poly.pdbx_strand_id
1 'polypeptide(L)' 'LDTCLAVMQVLYEGLADSKYRPCPLLVKYVEAGWVGRKVGRGFYDYSKNPPAPTR' A
#
# COMPACT_ATOMS: atom_id res chain seq x y z
N LEU A 1 -1.38 3.44 4.45
CA LEU A 1 -0.73 2.50 3.50
C LEU A 1 0.78 2.61 3.61
N ASP A 2 1.30 3.84 3.57
CA ASP A 2 2.71 4.19 3.75
C ASP A 2 3.33 3.60 5.03
N THR A 3 2.61 3.67 6.15
CA THR A 3 3.05 3.10 7.42
C THR A 3 3.16 1.58 7.42
N CYS A 4 2.23 0.87 6.78
CA CYS A 4 2.28 -0.59 6.66
C CYS A 4 3.44 -1.04 5.75
N LEU A 5 3.69 -0.30 4.65
CA LEU A 5 4.83 -0.56 3.77
C LEU A 5 6.15 -0.36 4.52
N ALA A 6 6.30 0.75 5.24
CA ALA A 6 7.50 1.04 6.02
C ALA A 6 7.78 -0.02 7.08
N VAL A 7 6.75 -0.48 7.81
CA VAL A 7 6.90 -1.57 8.80
C VAL A 7 7.33 -2.86 8.12
N MET A 8 6.73 -3.22 6.98
CA MET A 8 7.12 -4.42 6.23
C MET A 8 8.54 -4.34 5.68
N GLN A 9 8.99 -3.18 5.21
CA GLN A 9 10.37 -2.93 4.76
C GLN A 9 11.36 -3.11 5.91
N VAL A 10 11.11 -2.49 7.06
CA VAL A 10 11.97 -2.63 8.24
C VAL A 10 12.01 -4.07 8.74
N LEU A 11 10.86 -4.76 8.77
CA LEU A 11 10.81 -6.18 9.14
C LEU A 11 11.56 -7.06 8.12
N TYR A 12 11.43 -6.80 6.83
CA TYR A 12 12.12 -7.54 5.79
C TYR A 12 13.64 -7.30 5.83
N GLU A 13 14.08 -6.07 6.02
CA GLU A 13 15.51 -5.74 6.14
C GLU A 13 16.11 -6.27 7.44
N GLY A 14 15.36 -6.25 8.54
CA GLY A 14 15.83 -6.69 9.85
C GLY A 14 15.79 -8.21 10.08
N LEU A 15 14.78 -8.91 9.55
CA LEU A 15 14.66 -10.37 9.70
C LEU A 15 15.15 -11.15 8.48
N ALA A 16 15.31 -10.51 7.31
CA ALA A 16 15.60 -11.17 6.02
C ALA A 16 14.65 -12.33 5.68
N ASP A 17 13.45 -12.36 6.26
CA ASP A 17 12.47 -13.41 6.06
C ASP A 17 11.52 -13.04 4.90
N SER A 18 11.48 -13.93 3.90
CA SER A 18 10.64 -13.83 2.71
C SER A 18 9.15 -13.62 2.99
N LYS A 19 8.67 -13.99 4.19
CA LYS A 19 7.28 -13.77 4.62
C LYS A 19 6.90 -12.29 4.73
N TYR A 20 7.85 -11.40 4.98
CA TYR A 20 7.61 -9.96 5.12
C TYR A 20 7.90 -9.17 3.84
N ARG A 21 8.21 -9.84 2.73
CA ARG A 21 8.50 -9.18 1.46
C ARG A 21 7.30 -8.29 1.07
N PRO A 22 7.48 -6.96 0.97
CA PRO A 22 6.40 -6.08 0.57
C PRO A 22 6.00 -6.39 -0.88
N CYS A 23 4.69 -6.46 -1.14
CA CYS A 23 4.19 -6.77 -2.47
C CYS A 23 4.52 -5.61 -3.43
N PRO A 24 5.13 -5.84 -4.60
CA PRO A 24 5.57 -4.77 -5.51
C PRO A 24 4.43 -3.89 -6.00
N LEU A 25 3.20 -4.42 -5.99
CA LEU A 25 2.00 -3.63 -6.23
C LEU A 25 1.85 -2.55 -5.15
N LEU A 26 1.94 -2.91 -3.86
CA LEU A 26 1.79 -1.97 -2.74
C LEU A 26 2.84 -0.85 -2.78
N VAL A 27 4.07 -1.15 -3.19
CA VAL A 27 5.14 -0.15 -3.42
C VAL A 27 4.71 0.88 -4.46
N LYS A 28 4.23 0.43 -5.64
CA LYS A 28 3.77 1.32 -6.71
C LYS A 28 2.61 2.23 -6.27
N TYR A 29 1.69 1.72 -5.44
CA TYR A 29 0.59 2.52 -4.91
C TYR A 29 1.09 3.62 -3.96
N VAL A 30 2.10 3.32 -3.12
CA VAL A 30 2.71 4.31 -2.22
C VAL A 30 3.53 5.33 -3.01
N GLU A 31 4.34 4.90 -3.99
CA GLU A 31 5.10 5.79 -4.89
C GLU A 31 4.19 6.72 -5.71
N ALA A 32 3.03 6.23 -6.16
CA ALA A 32 2.03 7.02 -6.86
C ALA A 32 1.22 7.95 -5.93
N GLY A 33 1.48 7.96 -4.62
CA GLY A 33 0.73 8.75 -3.65
C GLY A 33 -0.70 8.25 -3.39
N TRP A 34 -1.03 7.01 -3.80
CA TRP A 34 -2.33 6.38 -3.62
C TRP A 34 -2.42 5.69 -2.26
N VAL A 35 -2.42 6.55 -1.25
CA VAL A 35 -2.28 6.23 0.17
C VAL A 35 -3.61 5.90 0.86
N GLY A 36 -4.69 5.76 0.09
CA GLY A 36 -6.01 5.34 0.55
C GLY A 36 -6.99 6.49 0.72
N ARG A 37 -7.91 6.35 1.68
CA ARG A 37 -9.03 7.26 1.91
C ARG A 37 -8.60 8.73 2.10
N LYS A 38 -7.43 8.99 2.70
CA LYS A 38 -6.92 10.35 2.93
C LYS A 38 -6.63 11.12 1.62
N VAL A 39 -6.35 10.43 0.52
CA VAL A 39 -6.13 11.00 -0.83
C VAL A 39 -7.29 10.66 -1.76
N GLY A 40 -8.36 10.04 -1.25
CA GLY A 40 -9.51 9.61 -2.05
C GLY A 40 -9.22 8.42 -2.96
N ARG A 41 -7.99 7.89 -2.99
CA ARG A 41 -7.60 6.78 -3.87
C ARG A 41 -6.52 5.89 -3.23
N GLY A 42 -6.70 4.58 -3.33
CA GLY A 42 -5.77 3.55 -2.88
C GLY A 42 -6.09 2.25 -3.62
N PHE A 43 -6.16 1.12 -2.90
CA PHE A 43 -6.72 -0.13 -3.44
C PHE A 43 -8.14 0.02 -4.00
N TYR A 44 -8.88 0.99 -3.46
CA TYR A 44 -10.18 1.40 -3.94
C TYR A 44 -10.15 2.89 -4.26
N ASP A 45 -10.96 3.29 -5.22
CA ASP A 45 -11.32 4.67 -5.49
C ASP A 45 -12.45 5.07 -4.53
N TYR A 46 -12.09 5.88 -3.54
CA TYR A 46 -12.99 6.37 -2.50
C TYR A 46 -13.70 7.67 -2.90
N SER A 47 -13.48 8.18 -4.13
CA SER A 47 -14.22 9.33 -4.67
C SER A 47 -15.67 8.99 -5.02
N LYS A 48 -15.98 7.70 -5.21
CA LYS A 48 -17.31 7.19 -5.56
C LYS A 48 -17.90 6.39 -4.42
N ASN A 49 -19.23 6.41 -4.32
CA ASN A 49 -19.98 5.60 -3.36
C ASN A 49 -20.95 4.69 -4.15
N PRO A 50 -20.78 3.36 -4.14
CA PRO A 50 -19.79 2.57 -3.40
C PRO A 50 -18.36 2.67 -3.99
N PRO A 51 -17.32 2.46 -3.17
CA PRO A 51 -15.92 2.56 -3.61
C PRO A 51 -15.59 1.44 -4.61
N ALA A 52 -15.08 1.83 -5.77
CA ALA A 52 -14.73 0.89 -6.84
C ALA A 52 -13.28 0.40 -6.65
N PRO A 53 -12.97 -0.90 -6.86
CA PRO A 53 -11.60 -1.38 -6.82
C PRO A 53 -10.77 -0.73 -7.93
N THR A 54 -9.54 -0.29 -7.63
CA THR A 54 -8.66 0.44 -8.56
C THR A 54 -7.95 -0.50 -9.56
N ARG A 55 -8.64 -1.56 -10.02
CA ARG A 55 -8.06 -2.63 -10.85
C ARG A 55 -8.57 -2.61 -12.28
#